data_AF-A0A969MQE5-F1
#
_entry.id   AF-A0A969MQE5-F1
#
_cell.length_a   1.000
_cell.length_b   1.000
_cell.length_c   1.000
_cell.angle_alpha   90.00
_cell.angle_beta   90.00
_cell.angle_gamma   90.00
#
_symmetry.space_group_name_H-M   'P 1'
#
loop_
_entity.id
_entity.type
_entity.pdbx_description
1 polymer ?
#
loop_
_entity_poly.entity_id
_entity_poly.type
_entity_poly.pdbx_seq_one_letter_code
_entity_poly.pdbx_strand_id
1 'polypeptide(L)'
;VLQSGECRIEYQEGLRCVQHDSNWLVNYSPKKARILSDLKLSKDITECRVMEKDGFISIYALSIPDWLSVWEHFANRGNRLATALLKTCAKVGIDVQIARAIAQNK
;
A
#
# COMPACT_ATOMS: atom_id res chain seq x y z
N VAL A 1 -1.88 8.52 -17.37
CA VAL A 1 -1.02 7.34 -17.66
C VAL A 1 0.00 7.29 -16.54
N LEU A 2 0.12 6.15 -15.84
CA LEU A 2 1.12 5.96 -14.79
C LEU A 2 2.52 6.15 -15.36
N GLN A 3 3.45 6.69 -14.58
CA GLN A 3 4.84 6.76 -15.04
C GLN A 3 5.43 5.35 -15.16
N SER A 4 6.36 5.15 -16.09
CA SER A 4 7.04 3.86 -16.23
C SER A 4 7.71 3.47 -14.92
N GLY A 5 7.41 2.27 -14.40
CA GLY A 5 7.91 1.77 -13.13
C GLY A 5 7.10 2.17 -11.90
N GLU A 6 6.03 2.95 -12.06
CA GLU A 6 5.14 3.31 -10.96
C GLU A 6 4.22 2.13 -10.59
N CYS A 7 4.38 1.62 -9.37
CA CYS A 7 3.53 0.56 -8.82
C CYS A 7 2.52 1.16 -7.85
N ARG A 8 1.25 0.78 -8.01
CA ARG A 8 0.15 1.14 -7.12
C ARG A 8 -0.64 -0.10 -6.76
N ILE A 9 -1.18 -0.12 -5.56
CA ILE A 9 -2.00 -1.24 -5.06
C ILE A 9 -3.43 -0.72 -4.86
N GLU A 10 -4.40 -1.46 -5.38
CA GLU A 10 -5.81 -1.20 -5.19
C GLU A 10 -6.20 -1.27 -3.71
N TYR A 11 -7.19 -0.47 -3.30
CA TYR A 11 -7.76 -0.47 -1.95
C TYR A 11 -8.09 -1.87 -1.44
N GLN A 12 -8.81 -2.66 -2.25
CA GLN A 12 -9.20 -4.01 -1.88
C GLN A 12 -7.99 -4.92 -1.66
N GLU A 13 -7.05 -4.92 -2.60
CA GLU A 13 -5.88 -5.80 -2.54
C GLU A 13 -4.95 -5.44 -1.37
N GLY A 14 -4.69 -4.15 -1.12
CA GLY A 14 -3.83 -3.75 -0.02
C GLY A 14 -4.45 -3.99 1.37
N LEU A 15 -5.77 -3.90 1.52
CA LEU A 15 -6.46 -4.28 2.76
C LEU A 15 -6.53 -5.81 2.93
N ARG A 16 -6.66 -6.55 1.82
CA ARG A 16 -6.63 -8.02 1.83
C ARG A 16 -5.31 -8.57 2.36
N CYS A 17 -4.18 -7.92 2.06
CA CYS A 17 -2.86 -8.30 2.59
C CYS A 17 -2.80 -8.34 4.13
N VAL A 18 -3.68 -7.61 4.80
CA VAL A 18 -3.74 -7.53 6.27
C VAL A 18 -5.05 -8.07 6.84
N GLN A 19 -5.82 -8.81 6.02
CA GLN A 19 -7.14 -9.37 6.34
C GLN A 19 -8.12 -8.35 6.95
N HIS A 20 -8.12 -7.14 6.42
CA HIS A 20 -9.06 -6.11 6.83
C HIS A 20 -10.20 -5.98 5.81
N ASP A 21 -11.38 -5.51 6.27
CA ASP A 21 -12.52 -5.17 5.41
C ASP A 21 -12.06 -4.24 4.27
N SER A 22 -12.30 -4.66 3.03
CA SER A 22 -11.96 -3.92 1.80
C SER A 22 -12.68 -2.58 1.73
N ASN A 23 -13.80 -2.44 2.42
CA ASN A 23 -14.55 -1.18 2.47
C ASN A 23 -13.97 -0.19 3.49
N TRP A 24 -12.89 -0.53 4.19
CA TRP A 24 -12.31 0.35 5.19
C TRP A 24 -11.78 1.65 4.58
N LEU A 25 -11.33 1.72 3.33
CA LEU A 25 -10.91 3.00 2.76
C LEU A 25 -12.07 3.85 2.21
N VAL A 26 -13.23 3.24 1.91
CA VAL A 26 -14.38 3.92 1.30
C VAL A 26 -15.47 4.32 2.31
N ASN A 27 -15.60 3.60 3.43
CA ASN A 27 -16.63 3.88 4.42
C ASN A 27 -16.32 5.15 5.22
N TYR A 28 -16.98 6.26 4.88
CA TYR A 28 -16.75 7.56 5.50
C TYR A 28 -17.27 7.62 6.94
N SER A 29 -16.41 8.07 7.86
CA SER A 29 -16.81 8.50 9.21
C SER A 29 -15.87 9.61 9.68
N PRO A 30 -16.30 10.52 10.57
CA PRO A 30 -15.43 11.59 11.08
C PRO A 30 -14.16 11.07 11.76
N LYS A 31 -14.28 9.97 12.50
CA LYS A 31 -13.15 9.29 13.14
C LYS A 31 -12.15 8.75 12.10
N LYS A 32 -12.66 8.19 10.99
CA LYS A 32 -11.79 7.69 9.92
C LYS A 32 -11.16 8.82 9.12
N ALA A 33 -11.89 9.89 8.81
CA ALA A 33 -11.34 11.05 8.13
C ALA A 33 -10.13 11.62 8.90
N ARG A 34 -10.22 11.69 10.23
CA ARG A 34 -9.09 12.06 11.08
C ARG A 34 -7.92 11.08 10.96
N ILE A 35 -8.18 9.77 11.06
CA ILE A 35 -7.13 8.74 10.89
C ILE A 35 -6.43 8.91 9.54
N LEU A 36 -7.17 8.98 8.43
CA LEU A 36 -6.59 9.11 7.09
C LEU A 36 -5.81 10.42 6.93
N SER A 37 -6.26 11.52 7.54
CA SER A 37 -5.51 12.77 7.60
C SER A 37 -4.20 12.63 8.39
N ASP A 38 -4.22 11.88 9.50
CA ASP A 38 -3.05 11.64 10.35
C ASP A 38 -2.02 10.74 9.64
N LEU A 39 -2.46 9.85 8.74
CA LEU A 39 -1.58 9.00 7.93
C LEU A 39 -0.81 9.76 6.85
N LYS A 40 -1.13 11.05 6.64
CA LYS A 40 -0.48 11.93 5.65
C LYS A 40 -0.37 11.28 4.27
N LEU A 41 -1.40 10.53 3.88
CA LEU A 41 -1.44 9.89 2.57
C LEU A 41 -1.28 10.97 1.49
N SER A 42 -0.56 10.62 0.43
CA SER A 42 -0.45 11.48 -0.73
C SER A 42 -1.85 11.88 -1.21
N LYS A 43 -2.00 13.12 -1.69
CA LYS A 43 -3.29 13.57 -2.25
C LYS A 43 -3.64 12.82 -3.54
N ASP A 44 -2.74 11.98 -4.03
CA ASP A 44 -2.81 11.27 -5.30
C ASP A 44 -3.56 9.93 -5.16
N ILE A 45 -4.70 9.93 -4.47
CA ILE A 45 -5.68 8.87 -4.66
C ILE A 45 -6.03 8.88 -6.14
N THR A 46 -5.57 7.87 -6.86
CA THR A 46 -5.75 7.83 -8.30
C THR A 46 -6.77 6.79 -8.67
N GLU A 47 -7.76 7.24 -9.43
CA GLU A 47 -8.64 6.36 -10.19
C GLU A 47 -7.84 5.77 -11.36
N CYS A 48 -7.62 4.47 -11.31
CA CYS A 48 -7.00 3.68 -12.37
C CYS A 48 -8.09 2.98 -13.18
N ARG A 49 -7.96 2.95 -14.51
CA ARG A 49 -8.82 2.13 -15.36
C ARG A 49 -8.10 0.84 -15.71
N VAL A 50 -8.69 -0.29 -15.35
CA VAL A 50 -8.16 -1.63 -15.63
C VAL A 50 -9.06 -2.31 -16.65
N MET A 51 -8.45 -2.95 -17.64
CA MET A 51 -9.18 -3.74 -18.63
C MET A 51 -9.44 -5.13 -18.05
N GLU A 52 -10.72 -5.49 -17.94
CA GLU A 52 -11.19 -6.82 -17.62
C GLU A 52 -11.91 -7.45 -18.82
N LYS A 53 -12.29 -8.73 -18.68
CA LYS A 53 -12.94 -9.51 -19.75
C LYS A 53 -14.20 -8.85 -20.31
N ASP A 54 -14.94 -8.12 -19.47
CA ASP A 54 -16.23 -7.52 -19.81
C ASP A 54 -16.15 -5.99 -20.02
N GLY A 55 -14.95 -5.41 -20.04
CA GLY A 55 -14.75 -3.97 -20.30
C GLY A 55 -13.75 -3.32 -19.33
N PHE A 56 -13.82 -2.00 -19.22
CA PHE A 56 -12.98 -1.26 -18.28
C PHE A 56 -13.69 -1.09 -16.94
N ILE A 57 -12.98 -1.40 -15.85
CA ILE A 57 -13.39 -1.03 -14.50
C ILE A 57 -12.51 0.12 -13.99
N SER A 58 -13.12 1.03 -13.24
CA SER A 58 -12.40 2.05 -12.48
C SER A 58 -12.12 1.53 -11.07
N ILE A 59 -10.87 1.56 -10.66
CA ILE A 59 -10.42 1.16 -9.32
C ILE A 59 -9.67 2.31 -8.66
N TYR A 60 -9.75 2.42 -7.33
CA TYR A 60 -8.95 3.37 -6.56
C TYR A 60 -7.70 2.69 -6.02
N ALA A 61 -6.55 3.29 -6.30
CA ALA A 61 -5.26 2.76 -5.87
C ALA A 61 -4.43 3.82 -5.13
N LEU A 62 -3.62 3.35 -4.19
CA LEU A 62 -2.61 4.16 -3.50
C LEU A 62 -1.20 3.78 -3.95
N SER A 63 -0.27 4.70 -3.76
CA SER A 63 1.15 4.44 -3.94
C SER A 63 1.68 3.44 -2.90
N ILE A 64 2.84 2.82 -3.17
CA ILE A 64 3.50 1.95 -2.18
C ILE A 64 3.80 2.68 -0.85
N PRO A 65 4.34 3.92 -0.83
CA PRO A 65 4.53 4.67 0.41
C PRO A 65 3.24 4.85 1.23
N ASP A 66 2.14 5.17 0.55
CA ASP A 66 0.84 5.32 1.23
C ASP A 66 0.38 4.00 1.85
N TRP A 67 0.56 2.89 1.15
CA TRP A 67 0.26 1.56 1.70
C TRP A 67 1.14 1.19 2.89
N LEU A 68 2.42 1.56 2.89
CA LEU A 68 3.28 1.37 4.04
C LEU A 68 2.73 2.12 5.27
N SER A 69 2.27 3.37 5.11
CA SER A 69 1.61 4.13 6.19
C SER A 69 0.32 3.47 6.66
N VAL A 70 -0.51 2.96 5.74
CA VAL A 70 -1.76 2.25 6.08
C VAL A 70 -1.46 0.95 6.84
N TRP A 71 -0.47 0.16 6.40
CA TRP A 71 -0.11 -1.08 7.09
C TRP A 71 0.54 -0.79 8.45
N GLU A 72 1.36 0.26 8.56
CA GLU A 72 1.90 0.72 9.83
C GLU A 72 0.78 1.05 10.83
N HIS A 73 -0.28 1.74 10.38
CA HIS A 73 -1.45 2.03 11.21
C HIS A 73 -2.05 0.75 11.82
N PHE A 74 -2.25 -0.28 11.00
CA PHE A 74 -2.81 -1.54 11.45
C PHE A 74 -1.84 -2.29 12.37
N ALA A 75 -0.55 -2.27 12.05
CA ALA A 75 0.48 -2.90 12.88
C ALA A 75 0.52 -2.28 14.29
N ASN A 76 0.48 -0.95 14.37
CA ASN A 76 0.43 -0.20 15.64
C ASN A 76 -0.84 -0.47 16.46
N ARG A 77 -1.87 -1.06 15.85
CA ARG A 77 -3.11 -1.51 16.52
C ARG A 77 -3.14 -3.02 16.79
N GLY A 78 -2.01 -3.70 16.67
CA GLY A 78 -1.88 -5.12 16.99
C GLY A 78 -2.20 -6.07 15.82
N ASN A 79 -2.36 -5.57 14.59
CA ASN A 79 -2.51 -6.45 13.43
C ASN A 79 -1.17 -7.16 13.14
N ARG A 80 -1.13 -8.46 13.45
CA ARG A 80 0.06 -9.32 13.28
C ARG A 80 0.42 -9.53 11.81
N LEU A 81 -0.56 -9.53 10.91
CA LEU A 81 -0.33 -9.69 9.47
C LEU A 81 0.34 -8.44 8.88
N ALA A 82 -0.15 -7.25 9.27
CA ALA A 82 0.49 -5.99 8.90
C ALA A 82 1.94 -5.92 9.40
N THR A 83 2.17 -6.35 10.65
CA THR A 83 3.53 -6.45 11.22
C THR A 83 4.42 -7.40 10.43
N ALA A 84 3.93 -8.60 10.10
CA ALA A 84 4.67 -9.60 9.34
C ALA A 84 4.99 -9.11 7.92
N LEU A 85 4.02 -8.48 7.27
CA LEU A 85 4.16 -7.89 5.93
C LEU A 85 5.26 -6.83 5.90
N LEU A 86 5.23 -5.86 6.82
CA LEU A 86 6.23 -4.82 6.93
C LEU A 86 7.64 -5.39 7.19
N LYS A 87 7.75 -6.41 8.06
CA LYS A 87 9.03 -7.11 8.30
C LYS A 87 9.55 -7.81 7.05
N THR A 88 8.69 -8.44 6.27
CA THR A 88 9.08 -9.08 5.00
C THR A 88 9.57 -8.05 4.00
N CYS A 89 8.86 -6.92 3.83
CA CYS A 89 9.30 -5.82 2.98
C CYS A 89 10.67 -5.28 3.42
N ALA A 90 10.86 -5.05 4.73
CA ALA A 90 12.13 -4.59 5.27
C ALA A 90 13.26 -5.58 5.00
N LYS A 91 13.03 -6.88 5.22
CA LYS A 91 14.03 -7.93 4.95
C LYS A 91 14.47 -7.92 3.48
N VAL A 92 13.53 -7.94 2.54
CA VAL A 92 13.84 -7.90 1.10
C VAL A 92 14.61 -6.62 0.76
N GLY A 93 14.21 -5.48 1.30
CA GLY A 93 14.90 -4.21 1.09
C GLY A 93 16.34 -4.20 1.62
N ILE A 94 16.59 -4.83 2.76
CA ILE A 94 17.93 -4.99 3.34
C ILE A 94 18.78 -5.92 2.47
N ASP A 95 18.25 -7.08 2.07
CA ASP A 95 18.97 -8.06 1.24
C ASP A 95 19.42 -7.43 -0.10
N VAL A 96 18.54 -6.65 -0.74
CA VAL A 96 18.87 -5.92 -1.97
C VAL A 96 19.98 -4.89 -1.76
N GLN A 97 19.97 -4.16 -0.64
CA GLN A 97 21.01 -3.17 -0.34
C GLN A 97 22.36 -3.84 -0.09
N ILE A 98 22.39 -4.95 0.64
CA ILE A 98 23.61 -5.73 0.87
C ILE A 98 24.17 -6.23 -0.46
N ALA A 99 23.34 -6.82 -1.32
CA ALA A 99 23.78 -7.31 -2.63
C ALA A 99 24.39 -6.20 -3.49
N ARG A 100 23.78 -5.01 -3.50
CA ARG A 100 24.32 -3.83 -4.22
C ARG A 100 25.66 -3.38 -3.66
N ALA A 101 25.80 -3.31 -2.34
CA ALA A 101 27.06 -2.92 -1.68
C ALA A 101 28.20 -3.91 -1.99
N ILE A 102 27.91 -5.21 -2.04
CA ILE A 102 28.90 -6.23 -2.44
C ILE A 102 29.31 -6.06 -3.90
N ALA A 103 28.37 -5.78 -4.80
CA ALA A 103 28.65 -5.60 -6.22
C ALA A 103 29.49 -4.35 -6.53
N GLN A 104 29.33 -3.27 -5.76
CA GLN A 104 30.10 -2.02 -5.93
C GLN A 104 31.53 -2.09 -5.40
N ASN A 105 31.82 -3.04 -4.50
CA ASN A 105 33.15 -3.27 -3.92
C ASN A 105 33.97 -4.34 -4.67
N LYS A 106 33.45 -4.84 -5.80
CA LYS A 106 34.14 -5.76 -6.72
C LYS A 106 34.53 -5.03 -8.00
#